data_AF-A0A5S4FUM6-F1
#
_entry.id   AF-A0A5S4FUM6-F1
#
_cell.length_a   1.000
_cell.length_b   1.000
_cell.length_c   1.000
_cell.angle_alpha   90.00
_cell.angle_beta   90.00
_cell.angle_gamma   90.00
#
_symmetry.space_group_name_H-M   'P 1'
#
loop_
_entity.id
_entity.type
_entity.pdbx_description
1 polymer ?
#
loop_
_entity_poly.entity_id
_entity_poly.type
_entity_poly.pdbx_seq_one_letter_code
_entity_poly.pdbx_strand_id
1 'polypeptide(L)'
;MEITLDVRFNGTRGPITLREAVQQLREHDLACTVAADVVDQKVTIFADCVERGFTPLRSEIMAAYYAAERDATTEAFDRGLITRAELESKHAALVRQLPA
;
A
#
# COMPACT_ATOMS: atom_id res chain seq x y z
N MET A 1 -6.65 8.50 8.97
CA MET A 1 -5.87 9.09 7.86
C MET A 1 -6.17 8.30 6.59
N GLU A 2 -6.36 8.96 5.44
CA GLU A 2 -6.45 8.27 4.14
C GLU A 2 -5.03 7.97 3.64
N ILE A 3 -4.75 6.72 3.29
CA ILE A 3 -3.42 6.33 2.81
C ILE A 3 -3.39 6.45 1.29
N THR A 4 -2.50 7.32 0.81
CA THR A 4 -2.24 7.49 -0.62
C THR A 4 -0.81 7.09 -0.95
N LEU A 5 -0.52 6.85 -2.23
CA LEU A 5 0.82 6.46 -2.69
C LEU A 5 1.88 7.55 -2.45
N ASP A 6 1.46 8.80 -2.30
CA ASP A 6 2.32 9.96 -2.07
C ASP A 6 2.49 10.30 -0.58
N VAL A 7 1.89 9.52 0.33
CA VAL A 7 2.09 9.71 1.77
C VAL A 7 3.58 9.58 2.10
N ARG A 8 4.10 10.55 2.86
CA ARG A 8 5.51 10.62 3.25
C ARG A 8 5.70 10.13 4.68
N PHE A 9 6.79 9.41 4.90
CA PHE A 9 7.20 8.96 6.22
C PHE A 9 8.71 8.81 6.34
N ASN A 10 9.20 8.63 7.56
CA ASN A 10 10.61 8.43 7.84
C ASN A 10 11.04 7.02 7.42
N GLY A 11 11.74 6.92 6.29
CA GLY A 11 12.47 5.72 5.90
C GLY A 11 13.87 5.68 6.51
N THR A 12 14.58 4.57 6.28
CA THR A 12 15.94 4.34 6.82
C THR A 12 16.96 5.41 6.40
N ARG A 13 16.73 6.09 5.26
CA ARG A 13 17.63 7.13 4.70
C ARG A 13 17.02 8.54 4.74
N GLY A 14 15.94 8.74 5.50
CA GLY A 14 15.21 10.00 5.58
C GLY A 14 13.80 9.91 5.01
N PRO A 15 13.13 11.06 4.82
CA PRO A 15 11.75 11.10 4.33
C PRO A 15 11.62 10.49 2.93
N ILE A 16 10.70 9.55 2.76
CA ILE A 16 10.37 8.91 1.47
C ILE A 16 8.85 8.77 1.33
N THR A 17 8.36 8.64 0.10
CA THR A 17 6.96 8.30 -0.19
C THR A 17 6.72 6.80 -0.07
N LEU A 18 5.45 6.41 0.13
CA LEU A 18 5.03 5.02 0.10
C LEU A 18 5.38 4.32 -1.22
N ARG A 19 5.21 5.01 -2.36
CA ARG A 19 5.62 4.50 -3.67
C ARG A 19 7.12 4.21 -3.73
N GLU A 20 7.96 5.14 -3.30
CA GLU A 20 9.42 4.97 -3.30
C GLU A 20 9.86 3.85 -2.36
N ALA A 21 9.24 3.75 -1.18
CA ALA A 21 9.54 2.70 -0.21
C ALA A 21 9.29 1.30 -0.80
N VAL A 22 8.14 1.10 -1.44
CA VAL A 22 7.81 -0.18 -2.09
C VAL A 22 8.74 -0.49 -3.25
N GLN A 23 9.09 0.53 -4.05
CA GLN A 23 10.06 0.36 -5.13
C GLN A 23 11.41 -0.14 -4.59
N GLN A 24 11.93 0.48 -3.54
CA GLN A 24 13.18 0.05 -2.89
C GLN A 24 13.06 -1.39 -2.34
N LEU A 25 11.92 -1.75 -1.75
CA LEU A 25 11.70 -3.12 -1.28
C LEU A 25 11.74 -4.13 -2.42
N ARG A 26 11.15 -3.82 -3.57
CA ARG A 26 11.14 -4.70 -4.74
C ARG A 26 12.53 -4.81 -5.39
N GLU A 27 13.25 -3.70 -5.52
CA GLU A 27 14.61 -3.67 -6.09
C GLU A 27 15.61 -4.51 -5.29
N HIS A 28 15.40 -4.63 -3.98
CA HIS A 28 16.23 -5.42 -3.08
C HIS A 28 15.67 -6.82 -2.77
N ASP A 29 14.59 -7.25 -3.44
CA ASP A 29 13.91 -8.52 -3.18
C ASP A 29 13.48 -8.70 -1.70
N LEU A 30 13.09 -7.57 -1.07
CA LEU A 30 12.64 -7.48 0.32
C LEU A 30 11.12 -7.29 0.45
N ALA A 31 10.40 -7.26 -0.68
CA ALA A 31 8.95 -7.21 -0.69
C ALA A 31 8.37 -8.46 0.01
N CYS A 32 7.32 -8.26 0.81
CA CYS A 32 6.67 -9.35 1.53
C CYS A 32 5.18 -9.37 1.22
N THR A 33 4.61 -10.57 1.27
CA THR A 33 3.17 -10.79 1.16
C THR A 33 2.54 -10.58 2.54
N VAL A 34 1.34 -10.00 2.57
CA VAL A 34 0.59 -9.73 3.80
C VAL A 34 -0.73 -10.47 3.72
N ALA A 35 -1.08 -11.28 4.72
CA ALA A 35 -2.35 -12.01 4.72
C ALA A 35 -3.54 -11.04 4.63
N ALA A 36 -4.54 -11.39 3.81
CA ALA A 36 -5.64 -10.48 3.49
C ALA A 36 -6.44 -10.05 4.75
N ASP A 37 -6.55 -10.94 5.73
CA ASP A 37 -7.25 -10.73 7.01
C ASP A 37 -6.52 -9.76 7.95
N VAL A 38 -5.21 -9.55 7.78
CA VAL A 38 -4.41 -8.65 8.61
C VAL A 38 -4.06 -7.32 7.93
N VAL A 39 -4.47 -7.12 6.67
CA VAL A 39 -4.18 -5.88 5.91
C VAL A 39 -4.66 -4.65 6.68
N ASP A 40 -5.93 -4.62 7.11
CA ASP A 40 -6.51 -3.45 7.77
C ASP A 40 -5.82 -3.13 9.12
N GLN A 41 -5.41 -4.17 9.86
CA GLN A 41 -4.62 -4.01 11.07
C GLN A 41 -3.26 -3.38 10.77
N LYS A 42 -2.57 -3.87 9.74
CA LYS A 42 -1.24 -3.39 9.33
C LYS A 42 -1.27 -1.97 8.75
N VAL A 43 -2.34 -1.63 8.03
CA VAL A 43 -2.63 -0.26 7.57
C VAL A 43 -2.78 0.70 8.75
N THR A 44 -3.48 0.27 9.80
CA THR A 44 -3.63 1.08 11.03
C THR A 44 -2.28 1.30 11.70
N ILE A 45 -1.46 0.24 11.86
CA ILE A 45 -0.12 0.37 12.43
C ILE A 45 0.78 1.29 11.58
N PHE A 46 0.68 1.20 10.25
CA PHE A 46 1.39 2.11 9.36
C PHE A 46 1.02 3.57 9.68
N ALA A 47 -0.27 3.90 9.74
CA ALA A 47 -0.74 5.25 10.02
C ALA A 47 -0.20 5.76 11.37
N ASP A 48 -0.30 4.94 12.42
CA ASP A 48 0.23 5.28 13.75
C ASP A 48 1.75 5.54 13.73
N CYS A 49 2.51 4.73 12.98
CA CYS A 49 3.95 4.93 12.80
C CYS A 49 4.25 6.27 12.12
N VAL A 50 3.53 6.59 11.05
CA VAL A 50 3.70 7.86 10.31
C VAL A 50 3.37 9.06 11.20
N GLU A 51 2.23 9.03 11.89
CA GLU A 51 1.78 10.12 12.77
C GLU A 51 2.77 10.38 13.93
N ARG A 52 3.41 9.32 14.44
CA ARG A 52 4.37 9.40 15.54
C ARG A 52 5.83 9.57 15.08
N GLY A 53 6.08 9.66 13.78
CA GLY A 53 7.41 9.83 13.20
C GLY A 53 8.31 8.60 13.26
N PHE A 54 7.76 7.41 13.51
CA PHE A 54 8.49 6.15 13.48
C PHE A 54 8.61 5.60 12.06
N THR A 55 9.64 4.77 11.83
CA THR A 55 9.80 4.03 10.58
C THR A 55 8.90 2.78 10.59
N PRO A 56 7.92 2.66 9.67
CA PRO A 56 7.08 1.48 9.59
C PRO A 56 7.87 0.24 9.13
N LEU A 57 7.40 -0.96 9.51
CA LEU A 57 7.97 -2.21 9.04
C LEU A 57 7.58 -2.50 7.58
N ARG A 58 8.33 -3.40 6.95
CA ARG A 58 8.08 -3.86 5.57
C ARG A 58 6.64 -4.35 5.36
N SER A 59 6.09 -5.11 6.31
CA SER A 59 4.71 -5.60 6.23
C SER A 59 3.67 -4.47 6.32
N GLU A 60 3.93 -3.44 7.12
CA GLU A 60 3.05 -2.27 7.20
C GLU A 60 3.10 -1.46 5.91
N ILE A 61 4.30 -1.25 5.35
CA ILE A 61 4.52 -0.56 4.07
C ILE A 61 3.77 -1.30 2.95
N MET A 62 3.90 -2.63 2.87
CA MET A 62 3.22 -3.41 1.84
C MET A 62 1.68 -3.42 2.00
N ALA A 63 1.17 -3.48 3.23
CA ALA A 63 -0.27 -3.39 3.50
C ALA A 63 -0.84 -2.01 3.13
N ALA A 64 -0.15 -0.94 3.54
CA ALA A 64 -0.50 0.43 3.19
C ALA A 64 -0.52 0.64 1.68
N TYR A 65 0.46 0.07 0.95
CA TYR A 65 0.51 0.12 -0.51
C TYR A 65 -0.68 -0.59 -1.16
N TYR A 66 -1.02 -1.80 -0.70
CA TYR A 66 -2.18 -2.52 -1.19
C TYR A 66 -3.47 -1.70 -1.01
N ALA A 67 -3.68 -1.14 0.18
CA ALA A 67 -4.86 -0.33 0.48
C ALA A 67 -4.91 0.92 -0.42
N ALA A 68 -3.80 1.63 -0.56
CA ALA A 68 -3.73 2.83 -1.40
C ALA A 68 -4.03 2.54 -2.89
N GLU A 69 -3.49 1.44 -3.45
CA GLU A 69 -3.77 1.06 -4.84
C GLU A 69 -5.23 0.61 -5.03
N ARG A 70 -5.80 -0.14 -4.07
CA ARG A 70 -7.21 -0.56 -4.09
C ARG A 70 -8.14 0.64 -4.07
N ASP A 71 -7.89 1.58 -3.16
CA ASP A 71 -8.73 2.75 -2.95
C ASP A 71 -8.62 3.70 -4.16
N ALA A 72 -7.41 3.93 -4.69
CA ALA A 72 -7.20 4.71 -5.91
C ALA A 72 -7.87 4.08 -7.15
N THR A 73 -7.87 2.74 -7.25
CA THR A 73 -8.54 2.02 -8.34
C THR A 73 -10.06 2.15 -8.23
N THR A 74 -10.59 2.06 -7.00
CA THR A 74 -12.03 2.24 -6.74
C THR A 74 -12.47 3.67 -7.06
N GLU A 75 -11.70 4.67 -6.63
CA GLU A 75 -11.96 6.08 -6.94
C GLU A 75 -11.92 6.36 -8.46
N ALA A 76 -10.97 5.76 -9.18
CA ALA A 76 -10.91 5.88 -10.64
C ALA A 76 -12.15 5.29 -11.31
N PHE A 77 -12.70 4.20 -10.79
CA PHE A 77 -13.96 3.62 -11.27
C PHE A 77 -15.16 4.53 -10.96
N ASP A 78 -15.26 5.03 -9.73
CA ASP A 78 -16.35 5.91 -9.29
C ASP A 78 -16.41 7.22 -10.10
N ARG A 79 -15.24 7.69 -10.56
CA ARG A 79 -15.11 8.85 -11.46
C ARG A 79 -15.34 8.54 -12.93
N GLY A 80 -15.61 7.29 -13.29
CA GLY A 80 -15.80 6.84 -14.67
C GLY A 80 -14.51 6.87 -15.52
N LEU A 81 -13.33 6.87 -14.89
CA LEU A 81 -12.04 6.88 -15.58
C LEU A 81 -11.61 5.48 -16.05
N ILE A 82 -12.14 4.44 -15.42
CA ILE A 82 -11.94 3.04 -15.81
C ILE A 82 -13.27 2.29 -15.86
N THR A 83 -13.30 1.21 -16.62
CA THR A 83 -14.45 0.30 -16.72
C THR A 83 -14.47 -0.69 -15.55
N ARG A 84 -15.62 -1.35 -15.36
CA ARG A 84 -15.77 -2.43 -14.37
C ARG A 84 -14.81 -3.60 -14.62
N ALA A 85 -14.58 -3.97 -15.88
CA ALA A 85 -13.65 -5.03 -16.23
C ALA A 85 -12.20 -4.67 -15.84
N GLU A 86 -11.81 -3.41 -16.00
CA GLU A 86 -10.50 -2.92 -15.58
C GLU A 86 -10.36 -2.87 -14.06
N LEU A 87 -11.41 -2.47 -13.34
CA LEU A 87 -11.46 -2.53 -11.87
C LEU A 87 -11.23 -3.96 -11.36
N GLU A 88 -12.00 -4.92 -11.88
CA GLU A 88 -11.92 -6.33 -11.46
C GLU A 88 -10.53 -6.93 -11.78
N SER A 89 -9.97 -6.63 -12.95
CA SER A 89 -8.63 -7.06 -13.34
C SER A 89 -7.54 -6.49 -12.42
N LYS A 90 -7.61 -5.19 -12.10
CA LYS A 90 -6.66 -4.53 -11.20
C LYS A 90 -6.76 -5.06 -9.77
N HIS A 91 -7.97 -5.23 -9.23
CA HIS A 91 -8.17 -5.84 -7.92
C HIS A 91 -7.65 -7.28 -7.88
N ALA A 92 -7.90 -8.08 -8.92
CA ALA A 92 -7.35 -9.43 -8.99
C ALA A 92 -5.81 -9.44 -9.01
N ALA A 93 -5.17 -8.49 -9.70
CA ALA A 93 -3.72 -8.34 -9.71
C ALA A 93 -3.16 -7.94 -8.33
N LEU A 94 -3.89 -7.12 -7.57
CA LEU A 94 -3.53 -6.77 -6.19
C LEU A 94 -3.70 -7.95 -5.23
N VAL A 95 -4.79 -8.71 -5.34
CA VAL A 95 -5.04 -9.90 -4.50
C VAL A 95 -3.99 -10.98 -4.70
N ARG A 96 -3.45 -11.15 -5.92
CA ARG A 96 -2.33 -12.08 -6.16
C ARG A 96 -1.05 -11.74 -5.38
N GLN A 97 -0.95 -10.53 -4.84
CA GLN A 97 0.18 -10.10 -3.99
C GLN A 97 -0.08 -10.40 -2.50
N LEU A 98 -1.30 -10.82 -2.14
CA LEU A 98 -1.67 -11.29 -0.82
C LEU A 98 -1.68 -12.83 -0.81
N PRO A 99 -1.17 -13.48 0.25
CA PRO A 99 -1.47 -14.89 0.48
C PRO A 99 -2.93 -15.04 0.92
N ALA A 100 -3.50 -16.22 0.61
CA ALA A 100 -4.84 -16.63 1.02
C ALA A 100 -4.96 -16.85 2.53
#